data_AF-A0A7C1ND13-F1
#
_entry.id   AF-A0A7C1ND13-F1
#
_cell.length_a   1.000
_cell.length_b   1.000
_cell.length_c   1.000
_cell.angle_alpha   90.00
_cell.angle_beta   90.00
_cell.angle_gamma   90.00
#
_symmetry.space_group_name_H-M   'P 1'
#
loop_
_entity.id
_entity.type
_entity.pdbx_description
1 polymer ?
#
loop_
_entity_poly.entity_id
_entity_poly.type
_entity_poly.pdbx_seq_one_letter_code
_entity_poly.pdbx_strand_id
1 'polypeptide(L)'
;MYSEKVMEHFRNPRNVGEIENADGVGEVGNPVCGDMMTFYIKVENGVITDVKFKTFGCGAAIAVSSMVSEMAKGKTIEEALKITNEQVAKELGGLPPNKMHCSNLGADALHAAIRDYLRRRQLKDTGCRCPYCDQPLTGEETVCQPCQTKINFCPHCGKPLPRNTTICPECGGKT
;
A
#
# COMPACT_ATOMS: atom_id res chain seq x y z
N MET A 1 -13.86 8.01 29.35
CA MET A 1 -13.53 9.38 28.94
C MET A 1 -12.49 9.29 27.82
N TYR A 2 -12.57 10.13 26.79
CA TYR A 2 -11.53 10.16 25.75
C TYR A 2 -10.30 10.94 26.24
N SER A 3 -9.12 10.54 25.79
CA SER A 3 -7.88 11.27 26.09
C SER A 3 -7.84 12.61 25.35
N GLU A 4 -6.99 13.52 25.80
CA GLU A 4 -6.75 14.79 25.10
C GLU A 4 -6.26 14.56 23.66
N LYS A 5 -5.38 13.58 23.45
CA LYS A 5 -4.91 13.19 22.11
C LYS A 5 -6.04 12.74 21.20
N VAL A 6 -6.97 11.90 21.67
CA VAL A 6 -8.12 11.49 20.86
C VAL A 6 -8.95 12.71 20.45
N MET A 7 -9.18 13.64 21.37
CA MET A 7 -9.92 14.87 21.08
C MET A 7 -9.18 15.78 20.10
N GLU A 8 -7.86 15.84 20.18
CA GLU A 8 -7.01 16.62 19.28
C GLU A 8 -7.04 16.08 17.85
N HIS A 9 -6.87 14.76 17.66
CA HIS A 9 -6.95 14.13 16.36
C HIS A 9 -8.37 14.10 15.79
N PHE A 10 -9.39 14.13 16.64
CA PHE A 10 -10.77 14.29 16.21
C PHE A 10 -11.06 15.71 15.71
N ARG A 11 -10.60 16.75 16.43
CA ARG A 11 -10.85 18.16 16.08
C ARG A 11 -9.99 18.64 14.92
N ASN A 12 -8.74 18.21 14.88
CA ASN A 12 -7.76 18.60 13.86
C ASN A 12 -7.17 17.33 13.23
N PRO A 13 -7.95 16.55 12.46
CA PRO A 13 -7.42 15.32 11.86
C PRO A 13 -6.32 15.65 10.84
N ARG A 14 -5.22 14.90 10.90
CA ARG A 14 -4.09 15.02 9.98
C ARG A 14 -4.36 14.19 8.75
N ASN A 15 -3.72 14.50 7.63
CA ASN A 15 -3.73 13.64 6.43
C ASN A 15 -5.13 13.30 5.86
N VAL A 16 -6.16 14.10 6.12
CA VAL A 16 -7.47 13.89 5.52
C VAL A 16 -7.41 14.15 4.01
N GLY A 17 -7.98 13.26 3.22
CA GLY A 17 -8.14 13.44 1.78
C GLY A 17 -7.89 12.16 0.98
N GLU A 18 -7.62 12.38 -0.31
CA GLU A 18 -7.30 11.35 -1.28
C GLU A 18 -5.94 11.65 -1.91
N ILE A 19 -5.28 10.60 -2.39
CA ILE A 19 -4.10 10.71 -3.25
C ILE A 19 -4.52 10.27 -4.64
N GLU A 20 -4.47 11.19 -5.61
CA GLU A 20 -4.63 10.83 -7.02
C GLU A 20 -3.48 9.90 -7.43
N ASN A 21 -3.80 8.81 -8.15
CA ASN A 21 -2.82 7.79 -8.55
C ASN A 21 -1.99 7.24 -7.37
N ALA A 22 -2.67 6.94 -6.26
CA ALA A 22 -2.10 6.22 -5.13
C ALA A 22 -1.50 4.88 -5.57
N ASP A 23 -0.36 4.52 -4.97
CA ASP A 23 0.33 3.25 -5.29
C ASP A 23 -0.36 2.06 -4.61
N GLY A 24 -1.08 2.31 -3.51
CA GLY A 24 -1.95 1.35 -2.84
C GLY A 24 -3.19 2.02 -2.26
N VAL A 25 -4.32 1.31 -2.32
CA VAL A 25 -5.59 1.74 -1.74
C VAL A 25 -6.20 0.60 -0.94
N GLY A 26 -6.59 0.89 0.29
CA GLY A 26 -7.17 -0.08 1.21
C GLY A 26 -8.47 0.45 1.79
N GLU A 27 -9.57 -0.26 1.54
CA GLU A 27 -10.88 0.05 2.09
C GLU A 27 -11.34 -1.08 3.01
N VAL A 28 -11.76 -0.73 4.22
CA VAL A 28 -12.30 -1.68 5.19
C VAL A 28 -13.50 -1.03 5.87
N GLY A 29 -14.58 -1.80 6.01
CA GLY A 29 -15.77 -1.39 6.73
C GLY A 29 -16.18 -2.42 7.78
N ASN A 30 -16.82 -1.96 8.84
CA ASN A 30 -17.41 -2.82 9.86
C ASN A 30 -18.94 -2.71 9.82
N PRO A 31 -19.66 -3.76 9.36
CA PRO A 31 -21.12 -3.72 9.22
C PRO A 31 -21.87 -3.62 10.56
N VAL A 32 -21.21 -3.91 11.68
CA VAL A 32 -21.83 -3.85 13.02
C VAL A 32 -21.99 -2.40 13.50
N CYS A 33 -20.97 -1.56 13.26
CA CYS A 33 -21.00 -0.15 13.68
C CYS A 33 -21.23 0.83 12.52
N GLY A 34 -21.15 0.37 11.26
CA GLY A 34 -21.30 1.20 10.07
C GLY A 34 -20.08 2.07 9.75
N ASP A 35 -18.95 1.88 10.44
CA ASP A 35 -17.71 2.60 10.17
C ASP A 35 -17.07 2.07 8.88
N MET A 36 -16.60 2.97 8.02
CA MET A 36 -15.87 2.67 6.78
C MET A 36 -14.64 3.55 6.68
N MET A 37 -13.49 2.95 6.37
CA MET A 37 -12.20 3.62 6.29
C MET A 37 -11.50 3.27 4.99
N THR A 38 -10.99 4.28 4.31
CA THR A 38 -10.20 4.15 3.10
C THR A 38 -8.86 4.85 3.29
N PHE A 39 -7.77 4.12 3.12
CA PHE A 39 -6.40 4.64 3.13
C PHE A 39 -5.82 4.66 1.72
N TYR A 40 -5.09 5.72 1.42
CA TYR A 40 -4.34 5.93 0.20
C TYR A 40 -2.88 6.10 0.57
N ILE A 41 -1.99 5.34 -0.07
CA ILE A 41 -0.55 5.42 0.18
C ILE A 41 0.22 5.74 -1.11
N LYS A 42 1.26 6.57 -0.98
CA LYS A 42 2.29 6.78 -1.98
C LYS A 42 3.60 6.18 -1.48
N VAL A 43 4.27 5.41 -2.33
CA VAL A 43 5.46 4.65 -1.94
C VAL A 43 6.60 4.93 -2.90
N GLU A 44 7.73 5.39 -2.37
CA GLU A 44 8.96 5.61 -3.12
C GLU A 44 10.10 4.84 -2.46
N ASN A 45 10.84 4.05 -3.24
CA ASN A 45 11.97 3.25 -2.75
C ASN A 45 11.65 2.37 -1.53
N GLY A 46 10.41 1.88 -1.43
CA GLY A 46 9.95 1.05 -0.31
C GLY A 46 9.57 1.82 0.96
N VAL A 47 9.57 3.16 0.91
CA VAL A 47 9.16 4.06 2.00
C VAL A 47 7.84 4.73 1.65
N ILE A 48 6.92 4.81 2.61
CA ILE A 48 5.64 5.50 2.46
C ILE A 48 5.89 7.01 2.55
N THR A 49 5.89 7.71 1.41
CA THR A 49 6.18 9.16 1.34
C THR A 49 4.96 10.02 1.63
N ASP A 50 3.77 9.54 1.29
CA ASP A 50 2.52 10.20 1.66
C ASP A 50 1.42 9.19 1.99
N VAL A 51 0.57 9.60 2.93
CA VAL A 51 -0.60 8.84 3.37
C VAL A 51 -1.75 9.81 3.47
N LYS A 52 -2.89 9.43 2.91
CA LYS A 52 -4.16 10.12 3.14
C LYS A 52 -5.24 9.12 3.52
N PHE A 53 -6.27 9.59 4.19
CA PHE A 53 -7.44 8.76 4.44
C PHE A 53 -8.75 9.52 4.23
N LYS A 54 -9.78 8.73 3.94
CA LYS A 54 -11.18 9.10 4.11
C LYS A 54 -11.81 8.12 5.08
N THR A 55 -12.66 8.62 5.95
CA THR A 55 -13.36 7.78 6.91
C THR A 55 -14.77 8.30 7.09
N PHE A 56 -15.72 7.38 7.16
CA PHE A 56 -17.08 7.62 7.57
C PHE A 56 -17.30 6.81 8.84
N GLY A 57 -17.53 7.48 9.96
CA GLY A 57 -17.67 6.78 11.23
C GLY A 57 -17.70 7.69 12.44
N CYS A 58 -17.67 7.08 13.61
CA CYS A 58 -17.68 7.83 14.87
C CYS A 58 -16.41 8.67 15.07
N GLY A 59 -16.44 9.66 15.98
CA GLY A 59 -15.27 10.53 16.21
C GLY A 59 -13.99 9.79 16.62
N ALA A 60 -14.12 8.60 17.23
CA ALA A 60 -13.00 7.73 17.51
C ALA A 60 -12.38 7.14 16.23
N ALA A 61 -13.19 6.80 15.22
CA ALA A 61 -12.72 6.33 13.92
C ALA A 61 -11.85 7.40 13.24
N ILE A 62 -12.29 8.67 13.26
CA ILE A 62 -11.52 9.81 12.72
C ILE A 62 -10.18 9.97 13.45
N ALA A 63 -10.20 9.96 14.79
CA ALA A 63 -8.99 10.11 15.58
C ALA A 63 -7.98 8.96 15.34
N VAL A 64 -8.48 7.72 15.26
CA VAL A 64 -7.67 6.54 14.93
C VAL A 64 -7.07 6.66 13.54
N SER A 65 -7.86 6.97 12.51
CA SER A 65 -7.35 7.10 11.14
C SER A 65 -6.28 8.19 11.04
N SER A 66 -6.49 9.32 11.73
CA SER A 66 -5.48 10.38 11.82
C SER A 66 -4.20 9.89 12.47
N MET A 67 -4.26 9.21 13.62
CA MET A 67 -3.05 8.69 14.27
C MET A 67 -2.33 7.66 13.40
N VAL A 68 -3.05 6.71 12.80
CA VAL A 68 -2.47 5.68 11.94
C VAL A 68 -1.74 6.31 10.75
N SER A 69 -2.33 7.32 10.12
CA SER A 69 -1.71 8.00 8.98
C SER A 69 -0.39 8.70 9.34
N GLU A 70 -0.30 9.33 10.52
CA GLU A 70 0.95 9.92 11.01
C GLU A 70 1.97 8.87 11.39
N MET A 71 1.54 7.78 12.03
CA MET A 71 2.42 6.68 12.40
C MET A 71 3.00 5.96 11.17
N ALA A 72 2.29 5.95 10.04
CA ALA A 72 2.70 5.25 8.82
C ALA A 72 3.58 6.10 7.89
N LYS A 73 3.39 7.43 7.87
CA LYS A 73 4.14 8.31 6.99
C LYS A 73 5.64 8.31 7.34
N GLY A 74 6.49 8.16 6.33
CA GLY A 74 7.94 8.10 6.46
C GLY A 74 8.50 6.73 6.87
N LYS A 75 7.65 5.73 7.12
CA LYS A 75 8.08 4.36 7.43
C LYS A 75 8.25 3.51 6.18
N THR A 76 9.10 2.49 6.29
CA THR A 76 9.15 1.42 5.29
C THR A 76 7.86 0.59 5.30
N ILE A 77 7.60 -0.12 4.21
CA ILE A 77 6.45 -1.05 4.13
C ILE A 77 6.45 -2.08 5.27
N GLU A 78 7.63 -2.60 5.63
CA GLU A 78 7.80 -3.61 6.67
C GLU A 78 7.52 -3.05 8.08
N GLU A 79 7.93 -1.80 8.34
CA GLU A 79 7.64 -1.13 9.60
C GLU A 79 6.17 -0.72 9.71
N ALA A 80 5.57 -0.30 8.59
CA ALA A 80 4.16 0.07 8.54
C ALA A 80 3.25 -1.14 8.77
N LEU A 81 3.63 -2.33 8.29
CA LEU A 81 2.93 -3.60 8.57
C LEU A 81 3.00 -4.05 10.03
N LYS A 82 3.93 -3.51 10.82
CA LYS A 82 4.04 -3.80 12.26
C LYS A 82 3.14 -2.91 13.11
N ILE A 83 2.46 -1.93 12.51
CA ILE A 83 1.55 -1.03 13.24
C ILE A 83 0.33 -1.84 13.68
N THR A 84 0.24 -2.11 14.98
CA THR A 84 -0.90 -2.85 15.54
C THR A 84 -1.92 -1.92 16.18
N ASN A 85 -3.11 -2.47 16.39
CA ASN A 85 -4.22 -1.78 17.04
C ASN A 85 -3.89 -1.37 18.48
N GLU A 86 -3.13 -2.18 19.21
CA GLU A 86 -2.70 -1.81 20.56
C GLU A 86 -1.72 -0.64 20.53
N GLN A 87 -0.81 -0.59 19.55
CA GLN A 87 0.12 0.52 19.41
C GLN A 87 -0.63 1.82 19.11
N VAL A 88 -1.61 1.81 18.20
CA VAL A 88 -2.43 2.99 17.89
C VAL A 88 -3.21 3.45 19.11
N ALA A 89 -3.85 2.51 19.84
CA ALA A 89 -4.58 2.84 21.05
C ALA A 89 -3.66 3.42 22.14
N LYS A 90 -2.44 2.87 22.28
CA LYS A 90 -1.42 3.38 23.21
C LYS A 90 -0.95 4.78 22.83
N GLU A 91 -0.67 5.04 21.56
CA GLU A 91 -0.25 6.35 21.08
C GLU A 91 -1.32 7.42 21.29
N LEU A 92 -2.58 7.05 21.15
CA LEU A 92 -3.73 7.89 21.49
C LEU A 92 -3.92 8.10 23.00
N GLY A 93 -3.06 7.55 23.87
CA GLY A 93 -3.19 7.69 25.33
C GLY A 93 -4.27 6.78 25.93
N GLY A 94 -4.62 5.71 25.23
CA GLY A 94 -5.66 4.76 25.60
C GLY A 94 -7.00 5.08 24.94
N LEU A 95 -7.75 4.02 24.64
CA LEU A 95 -9.13 4.11 24.16
C LEU A 95 -10.07 3.36 25.12
N PRO A 96 -11.31 3.85 25.31
CA PRO A 96 -12.31 3.12 26.08
C PRO A 96 -12.49 1.69 25.54
N PRO A 97 -12.63 0.66 26.41
CA PRO A 97 -12.71 -0.74 25.98
C PRO A 97 -13.80 -1.02 24.95
N ASN A 98 -14.93 -0.32 25.06
CA ASN A 98 -16.06 -0.40 24.14
C ASN A 98 -15.81 0.20 22.75
N LYS A 99 -14.66 0.86 22.52
CA LYS A 99 -14.28 1.51 21.26
C LYS A 99 -12.97 0.96 20.65
N MET A 100 -12.41 -0.09 21.24
CA MET A 100 -11.21 -0.76 20.70
C MET A 100 -11.44 -1.35 19.30
N HIS A 101 -12.68 -1.70 18.94
CA HIS A 101 -13.01 -2.15 17.58
C HIS A 101 -12.81 -1.07 16.50
N CYS A 102 -12.90 0.22 16.86
CA CYS A 102 -12.62 1.32 15.93
C CYS A 102 -11.11 1.46 15.68
N SER A 103 -10.27 1.16 16.67
CA SER A 103 -8.81 1.07 16.52
C SER A 103 -8.42 -0.01 15.52
N ASN A 104 -9.13 -1.14 15.59
CA ASN A 104 -8.89 -2.29 14.72
C ASN A 104 -9.03 -1.94 13.25
N LEU A 105 -10.07 -1.19 12.92
CA LEU A 105 -10.38 -0.83 11.55
C LEU A 105 -9.29 0.04 10.90
N GLY A 106 -8.62 0.89 11.68
CA GLY A 106 -7.60 1.81 11.17
C GLY A 106 -6.33 1.10 10.69
N ALA A 107 -5.76 0.22 11.52
CA ALA A 107 -4.56 -0.52 11.11
C ALA A 107 -4.90 -1.54 10.02
N ASP A 108 -6.08 -2.17 10.08
CA ASP A 108 -6.54 -3.10 9.05
C ASP A 108 -6.67 -2.42 7.67
N ALA A 109 -7.18 -1.19 7.64
CA ALA A 109 -7.26 -0.40 6.40
C ALA A 109 -5.89 -0.01 5.85
N LEU A 110 -4.94 0.39 6.72
CA LEU A 110 -3.55 0.61 6.30
C LEU A 110 -2.92 -0.67 5.73
N HIS A 111 -3.07 -1.80 6.42
CA HIS A 111 -2.57 -3.08 5.95
C HIS A 111 -3.23 -3.53 4.65
N ALA A 112 -4.51 -3.24 4.45
CA ALA A 112 -5.18 -3.45 3.17
C ALA A 112 -4.55 -2.61 2.06
N ALA A 113 -4.24 -1.33 2.31
CA ALA A 113 -3.61 -0.44 1.34
C ALA A 113 -2.20 -0.92 0.96
N ILE A 114 -1.42 -1.38 1.94
CA ILE A 114 -0.09 -1.97 1.72
C ILE A 114 -0.19 -3.27 0.92
N ARG A 115 -1.14 -4.16 1.24
CA ARG A 115 -1.36 -5.39 0.47
C ARG A 115 -1.76 -5.10 -0.97
N ASP A 116 -2.60 -4.10 -1.19
CA ASP A 116 -2.95 -3.65 -2.54
C ASP A 116 -1.73 -3.14 -3.31
N TYR A 117 -0.88 -2.32 -2.68
CA TYR A 117 0.40 -1.90 -3.26
C TYR A 117 1.30 -3.09 -3.66
N LEU A 118 1.50 -4.04 -2.75
CA LEU A 118 2.34 -5.22 -3.00
C LEU A 118 1.76 -6.08 -4.14
N ARG A 119 0.44 -6.27 -4.17
CA ARG A 119 -0.26 -6.99 -5.24
C ARG A 119 -0.09 -6.28 -6.59
N ARG A 120 -0.26 -4.95 -6.64
CA ARG A 120 -0.07 -4.17 -7.87
C ARG A 120 1.37 -4.22 -8.36
N ARG A 121 2.35 -4.24 -7.44
CA ARG A 121 3.76 -4.43 -7.78
C ARG A 121 4.01 -5.83 -8.35
N GLN A 122 3.50 -6.88 -7.71
CA GLN A 122 3.59 -8.25 -8.24
C GLN A 122 2.88 -8.41 -9.60
N LEU A 123 1.77 -7.71 -9.84
CA LEU A 123 1.07 -7.73 -11.15
C LEU A 123 1.87 -7.02 -12.24
N LYS A 124 2.63 -5.97 -11.90
CA LYS A 124 3.58 -5.36 -12.84
C LYS A 124 4.72 -6.33 -13.17
N ASP A 125 5.16 -7.13 -12.20
CA ASP A 125 6.24 -8.11 -12.40
C ASP A 125 5.77 -9.38 -13.14
N THR A 126 4.55 -9.85 -12.90
CA THR A 126 3.99 -11.10 -13.48
C THR A 126 3.43 -10.96 -14.90
N GLY A 127 3.36 -9.74 -15.45
CA GLY A 127 3.02 -9.51 -16.86
C GLY A 127 4.14 -9.88 -17.84
N CYS A 128 5.36 -10.08 -17.34
CA CYS A 128 6.50 -10.46 -18.16
C CYS A 128 6.53 -11.99 -18.30
N ARG A 129 6.36 -12.49 -19.53
CA ARG A 129 6.60 -13.89 -19.89
C ARG A 129 7.94 -14.04 -20.55
N CYS A 130 8.59 -15.18 -20.31
CA CYS A 130 9.81 -15.54 -21.03
C CYS A 130 9.50 -15.69 -22.52
N PRO A 131 10.18 -14.98 -23.44
CA PRO A 131 9.93 -15.08 -24.88
C PRO A 131 10.40 -16.43 -25.47
N TYR A 132 11.03 -17.29 -24.67
CA TYR A 132 11.54 -18.59 -25.11
C TYR A 132 10.73 -19.79 -24.62
N CYS A 133 10.12 -19.70 -23.44
CA CYS A 133 9.38 -20.82 -22.84
C CYS A 133 7.99 -20.44 -22.31
N ASP A 134 7.56 -19.19 -22.53
CA ASP A 134 6.28 -18.61 -22.10
C ASP A 134 5.97 -18.70 -20.59
N GLN A 135 6.96 -19.09 -19.78
CA GLN A 135 6.81 -19.12 -18.33
C GLN A 135 6.79 -17.71 -17.74
N PRO A 136 6.06 -17.49 -16.63
CA PRO A 136 6.09 -16.22 -15.92
C PRO A 136 7.50 -15.89 -15.45
N LEU A 137 7.93 -14.63 -15.65
CA LEU A 137 9.14 -14.08 -15.05
C LEU A 137 8.79 -13.40 -13.75
N THR A 138 9.63 -13.56 -12.75
CA THR A 138 9.50 -12.90 -11.46
C THR A 138 10.52 -11.77 -11.37
N GLY A 139 10.16 -10.58 -11.87
CA GLY A 139 10.98 -9.36 -11.76
C GLY A 139 12.04 -9.18 -12.87
N GLU A 140 13.06 -8.35 -12.59
CA GLU A 140 14.17 -8.00 -13.49
C GLU A 140 15.26 -9.10 -13.60
N GLU A 141 14.86 -10.37 -13.53
CA GLU A 141 15.81 -11.47 -13.62
C GLU A 141 16.42 -11.57 -15.03
N THR A 142 17.74 -11.43 -15.13
CA THR A 142 18.46 -11.57 -16.41
C THR A 142 18.52 -13.01 -16.93
N VAL A 143 18.04 -13.98 -16.15
CA VAL A 143 18.00 -15.40 -16.51
C VAL A 143 16.65 -15.99 -16.08
N CYS A 144 15.98 -16.66 -17.01
CA CYS A 144 14.74 -17.39 -16.73
C CYS A 144 15.02 -18.64 -15.90
N GLN A 145 14.46 -18.79 -14.70
CA GLN A 145 14.69 -19.98 -13.87
C GLN A 145 14.25 -21.31 -14.54
N PRO A 146 13.07 -21.40 -15.19
CA PRO A 146 12.62 -22.65 -15.83
C PRO A 146 13.48 -23.14 -17.01
N CYS A 147 13.90 -22.24 -17.90
CA CYS A 147 14.63 -22.61 -19.12
C CYS A 147 16.11 -22.20 -19.13
N GLN A 148 16.58 -21.62 -18.03
CA GLN A 148 17.96 -21.14 -17.81
C GLN A 148 18.51 -20.22 -18.91
N THR A 149 17.62 -19.61 -19.69
CA THR A 149 18.00 -18.76 -20.82
C THR A 149 18.15 -17.32 -20.36
N LYS A 150 19.22 -16.67 -20.79
CA LYS A 150 19.44 -15.23 -20.55
C LYS A 150 18.40 -14.40 -21.28
N ILE A 151 17.76 -13.49 -20.56
CA ILE A 151 16.73 -12.58 -21.07
C ILE A 151 17.32 -11.18 -21.17
N ASN A 152 17.16 -10.57 -22.34
CA ASN A 152 17.45 -9.17 -22.54
C ASN A 152 16.16 -8.38 -22.31
N PHE A 153 16.26 -7.19 -21.72
CA PHE A 153 15.12 -6.32 -21.48
C PHE A 153 15.26 -5.04 -22.29
N CYS A 154 14.13 -4.49 -22.75
CA CYS A 154 14.13 -3.23 -23.48
C CYS A 154 14.51 -2.07 -22.55
N PRO A 155 15.49 -1.22 -22.92
CA PRO A 155 15.90 -0.09 -22.09
C PRO A 155 14.82 1.00 -21.96
N HIS A 156 13.80 1.00 -22.83
CA HIS A 156 12.74 2.01 -22.85
C HIS A 156 11.51 1.61 -22.02
N CYS A 157 11.12 0.34 -22.02
CA CYS A 157 9.90 -0.11 -21.35
C CYS A 157 10.11 -1.24 -20.35
N GLY A 158 11.34 -1.75 -20.19
CA GLY A 158 11.67 -2.81 -19.23
C GLY A 158 11.09 -4.18 -19.55
N LYS A 159 10.45 -4.38 -20.72
CA LYS A 159 9.86 -5.67 -21.10
C LYS A 159 10.90 -6.62 -21.73
N PRO A 160 10.74 -7.95 -21.56
CA PRO A 160 11.66 -8.94 -22.11
C PRO A 160 11.63 -8.93 -23.65
N LEU A 161 12.81 -9.03 -24.24
CA LEU A 161 13.01 -9.01 -25.69
C LEU A 161 13.33 -10.42 -26.23
N PRO A 162 12.70 -10.82 -27.35
CA PRO A 162 13.12 -12.00 -28.10
C PRO A 162 14.54 -11.86 -28.66
N ARG A 163 15.18 -12.99 -29.01
CA ARG A 163 16.52 -12.99 -29.66
C ARG A 163 16.53 -12.13 -30.91
N ASN A 164 17.60 -11.35 -31.08
CA ASN A 164 17.91 -10.58 -32.29
C ASN A 164 16.83 -9.56 -32.70
N THR A 165 16.04 -9.09 -31.74
CA THR A 165 15.08 -8.02 -32.00
C THR A 165 15.82 -6.68 -32.05
N THR A 166 15.58 -5.85 -33.07
CA THR A 166 16.15 -4.49 -33.20
C THR A 166 15.15 -3.40 -32.83
N ILE A 167 13.86 -3.76 -32.76
CA ILE A 167 12.73 -2.87 -32.43
C ILE A 167 11.83 -3.61 -31.44
N CYS A 168 11.60 -3.03 -30.27
CA CYS A 168 10.77 -3.64 -29.24
C CYS A 168 9.32 -3.78 -29.74
N PRO A 169 8.72 -4.99 -29.74
CA PRO A 169 7.35 -5.20 -30.22
C PRO A 169 6.30 -4.52 -29.34
N GLU A 170 6.66 -4.15 -28.12
CA GLU A 170 5.75 -3.61 -27.12
C GLU A 170 5.69 -2.08 -27.11
N CYS A 171 6.82 -1.40 -27.38
CA CYS A 171 6.89 0.06 -27.34
C CYS A 171 7.40 0.71 -28.64
N GLY A 172 7.86 -0.09 -29.62
CA GLY A 172 8.42 0.42 -30.88
C GLY A 172 9.79 1.08 -30.76
N GLY A 173 10.39 1.11 -29.56
CA GLY A 173 11.74 1.66 -29.33
C GLY A 173 12.84 0.77 -29.91
N LYS A 174 13.94 1.36 -30.38
CA LYS A 174 15.14 0.60 -30.78
C LYS A 174 15.79 -0.01 -29.53
N THR A 175 16.08 -1.29 -29.62
CA THR A 175 16.55 -2.14 -28.51
C THR A 175 18.05 -2.14 -28.34
#